data_AF-A0A961GC42-F1
#
_entry.id   AF-A0A961GC42-F1
#
_cell.length_a   1.000
_cell.length_b   1.000
_cell.length_c   1.000
_cell.angle_alpha   90.00
_cell.angle_beta   90.00
_cell.angle_gamma   90.00
#
_symmetry.space_group_name_H-M   'P 1'
#
loop_
_entity.id
_entity.type
_entity.pdbx_description
1 polymer ?
#
loop_
_entity_poly.entity_id
_entity_poly.type
_entity_poly.pdbx_seq_one_letter_code
_entity_poly.pdbx_strand_id
1 'polypeptide(L)'
;MFDRRRRVRTPYKGINTELAPTDSDELEARADALGRAFVDQGITFSLSGEEERPFPLDLVPRVIAAAEWAKLEAGITQRVIALERFLDDIYGDQEILRDGVLPRRLVTSCEHFHREAAG
;
A
#
# COMPACT_ATOMS: atom_id res chain seq x y z
N MET A 1 0.53 -6.82 15.91
CA MET A 1 1.50 -6.98 17.00
C MET A 1 1.61 -8.42 17.51
N PHE A 2 0.51 -9.08 17.90
CA PHE A 2 0.51 -10.42 18.51
C PHE A 2 0.33 -11.59 17.52
N ASP A 3 0.84 -12.77 17.88
CA ASP A 3 0.59 -14.04 17.17
C ASP A 3 -0.77 -14.65 17.56
N ARG A 4 -1.17 -15.77 16.93
CA ARG A 4 -2.43 -16.48 17.23
C ARG A 4 -2.55 -16.96 18.68
N ARG A 5 -1.43 -17.06 19.41
CA ARG A 5 -1.36 -17.45 20.83
C ARG A 5 -1.25 -16.23 21.75
N ARG A 6 -1.55 -15.03 21.25
CA ARG A 6 -1.45 -13.73 21.95
C ARG A 6 -0.04 -13.38 22.45
N ARG A 7 1.01 -13.93 21.84
CA ARG A 7 2.40 -13.56 22.16
C ARG A 7 2.88 -12.46 21.22
N VAL A 8 3.67 -11.52 21.74
CA VAL A 8 4.25 -10.44 20.93
C VAL A 8 5.16 -11.04 19.86
N ARG A 9 4.90 -10.73 18.58
CA ARG A 9 5.78 -11.16 17.48
C ARG A 9 7.15 -10.50 17.63
N THR A 10 8.22 -11.20 17.30
CA THR A 10 9.61 -10.69 17.43
C THR A 10 9.83 -9.28 16.87
N PRO A 11 9.36 -8.93 15.65
CA PRO A 11 9.57 -7.59 15.10
C PRO A 11 8.92 -6.48 15.92
N TYR A 12 7.88 -6.82 16.70
CA TYR A 12 7.14 -5.87 17.53
C TYR A 12 7.66 -5.75 18.96
N LYS A 13 8.68 -6.51 19.37
CA LYS A 13 9.14 -6.51 20.77
C LYS A 13 9.57 -5.12 21.25
N GLY A 14 10.38 -4.41 20.46
CA GLY A 14 10.84 -3.06 20.81
C GLY A 14 9.66 -2.10 20.98
N ILE A 15 8.75 -2.06 20.01
CA ILE A 15 7.54 -1.23 20.07
C ILE A 15 6.67 -1.58 21.29
N ASN A 16 6.46 -2.88 21.55
CA ASN A 16 5.67 -3.31 22.69
C ASN A 16 6.33 -2.90 24.03
N THR A 17 7.66 -2.95 24.12
CA THR A 17 8.38 -2.49 25.32
C THR A 17 8.23 -0.99 25.52
N GLU A 18 8.29 -0.19 24.45
CA GLU A 18 8.13 1.27 24.52
C GLU A 18 6.68 1.69 24.80
N LEU A 19 5.69 0.94 24.31
CA LEU A 19 4.28 1.25 24.52
C LEU A 19 3.73 0.71 25.84
N ALA A 20 4.33 -0.34 26.42
CA ALA A 20 3.85 -0.97 27.65
C ALA A 20 3.73 -0.03 28.88
N PRO A 21 4.58 0.99 29.07
CA PRO A 21 4.45 1.94 30.17
C PRO A 21 3.37 3.00 29.97
N THR A 22 2.87 3.18 28.74
CA THR A 22 1.93 4.25 28.38
C THR A 22 0.48 3.80 28.60
N ASP A 23 -0.29 4.61 29.32
CA ASP A 23 -1.73 4.37 29.50
C ASP A 23 -2.54 4.78 28.26
N SER A 24 -3.75 4.27 28.10
CA SER A 24 -4.62 4.56 26.95
C SER A 24 -4.87 6.05 26.77
N ASP A 25 -5.07 6.77 27.85
CA ASP A 25 -5.40 8.20 27.84
C ASP A 25 -4.22 9.03 27.31
N GLU A 26 -2.99 8.60 27.60
CA GLU A 26 -1.79 9.25 27.07
C GLU A 26 -1.61 8.97 25.57
N LEU A 27 -1.94 7.75 25.10
CA LEU A 27 -1.92 7.43 23.67
C LEU A 27 -2.97 8.22 22.90
N GLU A 28 -4.17 8.38 23.45
CA GLU A 28 -5.23 9.19 22.85
C GLU A 28 -4.82 10.66 22.76
N ALA A 29 -4.26 11.23 23.84
CA ALA A 29 -3.74 12.59 23.84
C ALA A 29 -2.62 12.80 22.79
N ARG A 30 -1.75 11.80 22.58
CA ARG A 30 -0.72 11.83 21.53
C ARG A 30 -1.32 11.76 20.13
N ALA A 31 -2.38 10.96 19.92
CA ALA A 31 -3.09 10.88 18.64
C ALA A 31 -3.75 12.23 18.30
N ASP A 32 -4.41 12.86 19.27
CA ASP A 32 -5.03 14.18 19.10
C ASP A 32 -4.02 15.28 18.83
N ALA A 33 -2.86 15.23 19.49
CA ALA A 33 -1.76 16.17 19.25
C ALA A 33 -1.19 16.00 17.82
N LEU A 34 -1.02 14.75 17.38
CA LEU A 34 -0.56 14.42 16.02
C LEU A 34 -1.56 14.89 14.96
N GLY A 35 -2.85 14.66 15.18
CA GLY A 35 -3.91 15.12 14.28
C GLY A 35 -3.92 16.63 14.12
N ARG A 36 -3.80 17.39 15.22
CA ARG A 36 -3.68 18.85 15.18
C ARG A 36 -2.44 19.33 14.43
N ALA A 37 -1.28 18.71 14.70
CA ALA A 37 -0.04 19.04 14.00
C ALA A 37 -0.14 18.82 12.48
N PHE A 38 -0.90 17.81 12.03
CA PHE A 38 -1.12 17.53 10.62
C PHE A 38 -2.00 18.59 9.96
N VAL A 39 -3.06 19.05 10.64
CA VAL A 39 -3.87 20.18 10.17
C VAL A 39 -3.03 21.46 10.07
N ASP A 40 -2.23 21.76 11.11
CA ASP A 40 -1.38 22.96 11.15
C ASP A 40 -0.32 22.97 10.02
N GLN A 41 0.12 21.78 9.59
CA GLN A 41 1.06 21.60 8.47
C GLN A 41 0.38 21.54 7.09
N GLY A 42 -0.95 21.64 7.03
CA GLY A 42 -1.72 21.53 5.78
C GLY A 42 -1.75 20.11 5.20
N ILE A 43 -1.45 19.08 6.01
CA ILE A 43 -1.56 17.67 5.64
C ILE A 43 -3.00 17.22 5.89
N THR A 44 -3.90 17.71 5.03
CA THR A 44 -5.33 17.43 5.10
C THR A 44 -5.78 16.60 3.90
N PHE A 45 -6.87 15.85 4.07
CA PHE A 45 -7.52 15.11 2.99
C PHE A 45 -8.93 15.66 2.79
N SER A 46 -9.31 15.94 1.55
CA SER A 46 -10.68 16.27 1.16
C SER A 46 -11.24 15.15 0.29
N LEU A 47 -12.22 14.40 0.82
CA LEU A 47 -13.07 13.55 -0.01
C LEU A 47 -14.14 14.45 -0.64
N SER A 48 -14.05 14.68 -1.94
CA SER A 48 -15.10 15.21 -2.84
C SER A 48 -16.32 15.88 -2.15
N GLY A 49 -16.13 17.06 -1.55
CA GLY A 49 -17.20 17.88 -0.97
C GLY A 49 -17.42 17.74 0.54
N GLU A 50 -16.65 16.92 1.26
CA GLU A 50 -16.62 16.87 2.72
C GLU A 50 -15.69 17.96 3.31
N GLU A 51 -15.92 18.33 4.58
CA GLU A 51 -15.02 19.21 5.33
C GLU A 51 -13.59 18.64 5.36
N GLU A 52 -12.60 19.53 5.28
CA GLU A 52 -11.19 19.13 5.40
C GLU A 52 -10.94 18.43 6.75
N ARG A 53 -10.35 17.24 6.69
CA ARG A 53 -9.98 16.46 7.87
C ARG A 53 -8.48 16.17 7.86
N PRO A 54 -7.84 16.05 9.03
CA PRO A 54 -6.46 15.59 9.09
C PRO A 54 -6.32 14.23 8.43
N PHE A 55 -5.19 14.01 7.75
CA PHE A 55 -4.85 12.69 7.24
C PHE A 55 -4.82 11.68 8.40
N PRO A 56 -5.58 10.56 8.33
CA PRO A 56 -5.63 9.61 9.43
C PRO A 56 -4.29 8.87 9.53
N LEU A 57 -3.58 9.07 10.64
CA LEU A 57 -2.31 8.41 10.93
C LEU A 57 -2.43 7.54 12.20
N ASP A 58 -2.03 6.28 12.08
CA ASP A 58 -1.93 5.35 13.20
C ASP A 58 -0.60 5.57 13.95
N LEU A 59 -0.67 5.66 15.28
CA LEU A 59 0.50 5.78 16.15
C LEU A 59 1.34 4.50 16.18
N VAL A 60 0.73 3.34 15.95
CA VAL A 60 1.39 2.04 16.03
C VAL A 60 1.76 1.58 14.62
N PRO A 61 3.05 1.57 14.25
CA PRO A 61 3.41 1.24 12.88
C PRO A 61 3.21 -0.25 12.58
N ARG A 62 2.99 -0.53 11.29
CA ARG A 62 3.01 -1.89 10.76
C ARG A 62 4.46 -2.35 10.56
N VAL A 63 5.00 -3.09 11.52
CA VAL A 63 6.37 -3.63 11.40
C VAL A 63 6.41 -4.80 10.42
N ILE A 64 7.29 -4.67 9.43
CA ILE A 64 7.65 -5.72 8.47
C ILE A 64 9.10 -6.11 8.76
N ALA A 65 9.36 -7.40 9.00
CA ALA A 65 10.72 -7.85 9.27
C ALA A 65 11.60 -7.76 8.01
N ALA A 66 12.92 -7.56 8.17
CA ALA A 66 13.84 -7.45 7.03
C ALA A 66 13.76 -8.65 6.07
N ALA A 67 13.64 -9.87 6.58
CA ALA A 67 13.48 -11.07 5.75
C ALA A 67 12.12 -11.13 5.03
N GLU A 68 11.06 -10.63 5.67
CA GLU A 68 9.74 -10.49 5.03
C GLU A 68 9.82 -9.43 3.92
N TRP A 69 10.46 -8.29 4.21
CA TRP A 69 10.64 -7.19 3.27
C TRP A 69 11.45 -7.60 2.04
N ALA A 70 12.60 -8.25 2.20
CA ALA A 70 13.44 -8.68 1.08
C ALA A 70 12.68 -9.58 0.09
N LYS A 71 11.80 -10.46 0.60
CA LYS A 71 10.94 -11.29 -0.26
C LYS A 71 9.85 -10.48 -0.95
N LEU A 72 9.23 -9.54 -0.23
CA LEU A 72 8.18 -8.68 -0.77
C LEU A 72 8.75 -7.78 -1.86
N GLU A 73 9.86 -7.11 -1.60
CA GLU A 73 10.58 -6.23 -2.53
C GLU A 73 10.90 -6.97 -3.83
N ALA A 74 11.59 -8.12 -3.76
CA ALA A 74 11.93 -8.90 -4.95
C ALA A 74 10.69 -9.28 -5.78
N GLY A 75 9.59 -9.68 -5.11
CA GLY A 75 8.34 -10.04 -5.79
C GLY A 75 7.62 -8.84 -6.41
N ILE A 76 7.60 -7.70 -5.72
CA ILE A 76 6.97 -6.47 -6.20
C ILE A 76 7.75 -5.94 -7.40
N THR A 77 9.08 -5.85 -7.31
CA THR A 77 9.94 -5.41 -8.42
C THR A 77 9.74 -6.29 -9.65
N GLN A 78 9.75 -7.62 -9.48
CA GLN A 78 9.52 -8.54 -10.59
C GLN A 78 8.13 -8.36 -11.22
N ARG A 79 7.09 -8.16 -10.41
CA ARG A 79 5.73 -7.96 -10.88
C ARG A 79 5.54 -6.64 -11.61
N VAL A 80 6.13 -5.56 -11.12
CA VAL A 80 6.10 -4.24 -11.78
C VAL A 80 6.73 -4.34 -13.16
N ILE A 81 7.94 -4.93 -13.27
CA ILE A 81 8.61 -5.12 -14.57
C ILE A 81 7.73 -5.92 -15.54
N ALA A 82 7.08 -6.98 -15.06
CA ALA A 82 6.19 -7.79 -15.90
C ALA A 82 4.96 -7.01 -16.36
N LEU A 83 4.35 -6.20 -15.48
CA LEU A 83 3.19 -5.38 -15.82
C LEU A 83 3.53 -4.26 -16.79
N GLU A 84 4.67 -3.58 -16.60
CA GLU A 84 5.16 -2.56 -17.53
C GLU A 84 5.39 -3.15 -18.93
N ARG A 85 6.09 -4.28 -19.02
CA ARG A 85 6.31 -4.99 -20.30
C ARG A 85 5.02 -5.49 -20.92
N PHE A 86 4.07 -5.94 -20.09
CA PHE A 86 2.77 -6.36 -20.57
C PHE A 86 1.98 -5.19 -21.16
N LEU A 87 1.97 -4.03 -20.51
CA LEU A 87 1.30 -2.84 -21.03
C LEU A 87 1.95 -2.36 -22.33
N ASP A 88 3.29 -2.28 -22.36
CA ASP A 88 4.07 -1.93 -23.55
C ASP A 88 3.75 -2.87 -24.72
N ASP A 89 3.73 -4.19 -24.49
CA ASP A 89 3.39 -5.18 -25.51
C ASP A 89 1.92 -5.07 -25.96
N ILE A 90 0.96 -4.97 -25.03
CA ILE A 90 -0.46 -4.93 -25.37
C ILE A 90 -0.85 -3.69 -26.19
N TYR A 91 -0.20 -2.54 -25.92
CA TYR A 91 -0.46 -1.30 -26.65
C TYR A 91 0.46 -1.12 -27.87
N GLY A 92 1.58 -1.82 -27.94
CA GLY A 92 2.48 -1.88 -29.09
C GLY A 92 2.31 -3.15 -29.91
N ASP A 93 3.34 -4.00 -29.90
CA ASP A 93 3.48 -5.11 -30.85
C ASP A 93 2.48 -6.25 -30.63
N GLN A 94 2.00 -6.52 -29.42
CA GLN A 94 1.04 -7.57 -29.07
C GLN A 94 1.56 -8.99 -29.30
N GLU A 95 2.84 -9.25 -29.03
CA GLU A 95 3.47 -10.56 -29.12
C GLU A 95 2.80 -11.58 -28.20
N ILE A 96 2.46 -11.20 -26.95
CA ILE A 96 1.81 -12.12 -26.00
C ILE A 96 0.45 -12.66 -26.50
N LEU A 97 -0.21 -11.89 -27.39
CA LEU A 97 -1.45 -12.29 -28.05
C LEU A 97 -1.18 -13.13 -29.29
N ARG A 98 -0.13 -12.80 -30.07
CA ARG A 98 0.30 -13.58 -31.24
C ARG A 98 0.75 -14.98 -30.85
N ASP A 99 1.50 -15.09 -29.77
CA ASP A 99 2.01 -16.34 -29.21
C ASP A 99 0.91 -17.16 -28.50
N GLY A 100 -0.29 -16.60 -28.35
CA GLY A 100 -1.43 -17.29 -27.75
C GLY A 100 -1.32 -17.51 -26.23
N VAL A 101 -0.34 -16.88 -25.56
CA VAL A 101 -0.20 -16.91 -24.09
C VAL A 101 -1.42 -16.29 -23.43
N LEU A 102 -1.95 -15.20 -24.00
CA LEU A 102 -3.21 -14.61 -23.61
C LEU A 102 -4.20 -14.55 -24.78
N PRO A 103 -5.46 -14.99 -24.59
CA PRO A 103 -6.50 -14.82 -25.59
C PRO A 103 -6.77 -13.34 -25.88
N ARG A 104 -6.65 -12.93 -27.14
CA ARG A 104 -6.91 -11.55 -27.60
C ARG A 104 -8.22 -10.97 -27.07
N ARG A 105 -9.29 -11.78 -27.07
CA ARG A 105 -10.62 -11.36 -26.58
C ARG A 105 -10.57 -10.84 -25.15
N LEU A 106 -9.78 -11.44 -24.25
CA LEU A 106 -9.71 -11.01 -22.84
C LEU A 106 -9.20 -9.58 -22.70
N VAL A 107 -8.30 -9.16 -23.58
CA VAL A 107 -7.75 -7.81 -23.58
C VAL A 107 -8.71 -6.86 -24.28
N THR A 108 -9.08 -7.16 -25.53
CA THR A 108 -9.82 -6.20 -26.37
C THR A 108 -11.28 -5.98 -25.96
N SER A 109 -11.85 -6.86 -25.12
CA SER A 109 -13.18 -6.68 -24.53
C SER A 109 -13.17 -6.09 -23.12
N CYS A 110 -12.00 -5.81 -22.55
CA CYS A 110 -11.88 -5.19 -21.23
C CYS A 110 -12.32 -3.73 -21.31
N GLU A 111 -13.14 -3.26 -20.35
CA GLU A 111 -13.56 -1.85 -20.27
C GLU A 111 -12.39 -0.89 -20.01
N HIS A 112 -11.30 -1.40 -19.44
CA HIS A 112 -10.08 -0.64 -19.15
C HIS A 112 -8.99 -0.77 -20.23
N PHE A 113 -9.31 -1.38 -21.38
CA PHE A 113 -8.43 -1.34 -22.53
C PHE A 113 -8.71 -0.07 -23.34
N HIS A 114 -7.77 0.87 -23.32
CA HIS A 114 -7.90 2.18 -23.95
C HIS A 114 -7.32 2.15 -25.36
N ARG A 115 -8.18 2.05 -26.38
CA ARG A 115 -7.75 1.94 -27.79
C ARG A 115 -6.96 3.16 -28.25
N GLU A 116 -7.19 4.30 -27.64
CA GLU A 116 -6.50 5.57 -27.88
C GLU A 116 -5.03 5.52 -27.47
N ALA A 117 -4.65 4.60 -26.59
CA ALA A 117 -3.27 4.38 -26.17
C ALA A 117 -2.53 3.35 -27.06
N ALA A 118 -3.22 2.73 -28.03
CA ALA A 118 -2.60 1.78 -28.94
C ALA A 118 -1.97 2.49 -30.14
N GLY A 119 -0.69 2.22 -30.43
CA GLY A 119 0.05 2.85 -31.51
C GLY A 119 1.55 2.91 -31.26
#